data_AF-A0A433IGX3-F1
#
_entry.id   AF-A0A433IGX3-F1
#
_cell.length_a   1.000
_cell.length_b   1.000
_cell.length_c   1.000
_cell.angle_alpha   90.00
_cell.angle_beta   90.00
_cell.angle_gamma   90.00
#
_symmetry.space_group_name_H-M   'P 1'
#
loop_
_entity.id
_entity.type
_entity.pdbx_description
1 polymer ?
#
loop_
_entity_poly.entity_id
_entity_poly.type
_entity_poly.pdbx_seq_one_letter_code
_entity_poly.pdbx_strand_id
1 'polypeptide(L)'
;TLPSSASRPAPSSSGEGFARATPVVGAAGLDDAPRGTGVLVGAGTDVAAKALTHATAKWAWLREVVARPQEDGVARHPHRHVLRLSYGRQGGGPEALGHRSADEELLAQALVDTATLTGVPLAEEDVVARTVTRWRRSIPPQAGPDRAKADTLIDWARDVPGLDLVGSWVHGTGLAAVVAGVDRTLGADAPPAG
;
A
#
# COMPACT_ATOMS: atom_id res chain seq x y z
N THR A 1 36.51 26.23 16.61
CA THR A 1 36.32 24.86 17.14
C THR A 1 35.06 24.30 16.52
N LEU A 2 35.17 23.35 15.58
CA LEU A 2 34.02 22.72 14.94
C LEU A 2 33.31 21.81 15.95
N PRO A 3 31.96 21.74 15.98
CA PRO A 3 31.26 20.88 16.91
C PRO A 3 31.52 19.41 16.57
N SER A 4 31.69 18.63 17.65
CA SER A 4 31.97 17.20 17.66
C SER A 4 30.99 16.40 16.79
N SER A 5 31.52 15.40 16.09
CA SER A 5 30.78 14.44 15.27
C SER A 5 29.62 13.82 16.06
N ALA A 6 28.40 14.25 15.76
CA ALA A 6 27.20 13.56 16.22
C ALA A 6 27.29 12.10 15.75
N SER A 7 27.24 11.15 16.68
CA SER A 7 27.17 9.73 16.32
C SER A 7 25.95 9.51 15.43
N ARG A 8 26.14 8.81 14.31
CA ARG A 8 25.05 8.48 13.40
C ARG A 8 23.98 7.75 14.21
N PRO A 9 22.74 8.28 14.31
CA PRO A 9 21.69 7.61 15.05
C PRO A 9 21.52 6.18 14.49
N ALA A 10 21.37 5.21 15.39
CA ALA A 10 21.04 3.84 15.01
C ALA A 10 19.84 3.86 14.03
N PRO A 11 19.83 3.02 12.99
CA PRO A 11 18.75 3.03 12.02
C PRO A 11 17.42 2.88 12.77
N SER A 12 16.50 3.81 12.52
CA SER A 12 15.12 3.74 12.98
C SER A 12 14.56 2.36 12.63
N SER A 13 13.82 1.74 13.54
CA SER A 13 13.09 0.48 13.29
C SER A 13 11.90 0.68 12.34
N SER A 14 11.96 1.69 11.47
CA SER A 14 11.07 1.90 10.34
C SER A 14 10.97 0.57 9.58
N GLY A 15 9.80 -0.07 9.65
CA GLY A 15 9.63 -1.45 9.23
C GLY A 15 10.15 -1.71 7.82
N GLU A 16 10.52 -2.97 7.58
CA GLU A 16 11.29 -3.43 6.41
C GLU A 16 10.68 -3.07 5.05
N GLY A 17 9.45 -2.59 5.05
CA GLY A 17 8.65 -2.19 3.91
C GLY A 17 7.42 -3.08 3.80
N PHE A 18 6.64 -2.86 2.76
CA PHE A 18 5.53 -3.73 2.43
C PHE A 18 5.53 -4.04 0.94
N ALA A 19 4.95 -5.17 0.58
CA ALA A 19 4.73 -5.58 -0.80
C ALA A 19 3.24 -5.67 -1.07
N ARG A 20 2.87 -5.43 -2.33
CA ARG A 20 1.50 -5.57 -2.82
C ARG A 20 1.48 -6.50 -4.03
N ALA A 21 0.88 -7.66 -3.87
CA ALA A 21 0.59 -8.57 -4.98
C ALA A 21 -0.75 -8.17 -5.61
N THR A 22 -0.77 -8.10 -6.94
CA THR A 22 -1.97 -7.76 -7.72
C THR A 22 -2.20 -8.80 -8.81
N PRO A 23 -2.76 -9.99 -8.46
CA PRO A 23 -3.16 -10.95 -9.46
C PRO A 23 -4.45 -10.49 -10.15
N VAL A 24 -4.50 -10.70 -11.46
CA VAL A 24 -5.70 -10.63 -12.27
C VAL A 24 -6.11 -12.06 -12.60
N VAL A 25 -7.28 -12.47 -12.13
CA VAL A 25 -7.75 -13.85 -12.21
C VAL A 25 -9.02 -13.97 -13.05
N GLY A 26 -9.22 -15.11 -13.69
CA GLY A 26 -10.51 -15.51 -14.25
C GLY A 26 -11.22 -16.48 -13.30
N ALA A 27 -12.29 -16.08 -12.62
CA ALA A 27 -12.96 -16.95 -11.64
C ALA A 27 -14.42 -16.55 -11.41
N ALA A 28 -15.37 -17.29 -11.97
CA ALA A 28 -16.80 -16.98 -11.86
C ALA A 28 -17.31 -16.94 -10.40
N GLY A 29 -16.69 -17.71 -9.49
CA GLY A 29 -17.03 -17.70 -8.07
C GLY A 29 -16.81 -16.34 -7.37
N LEU A 30 -16.07 -15.42 -8.00
CA LEU A 30 -15.85 -14.06 -7.49
C LEU A 30 -16.84 -13.04 -8.07
N ASP A 31 -17.74 -13.41 -8.99
CA ASP A 31 -18.66 -12.47 -9.66
C ASP A 31 -19.55 -11.70 -8.66
N ASP A 32 -20.08 -12.40 -7.67
CA ASP A 32 -20.94 -11.83 -6.63
C ASP A 32 -20.16 -11.09 -5.52
N ALA A 33 -18.83 -10.99 -5.65
CA ALA A 33 -17.93 -10.42 -4.66
C ALA A 33 -18.22 -10.96 -3.24
N PRO A 34 -17.89 -12.23 -2.95
CA PRO A 34 -18.30 -12.93 -1.72
C PRO A 34 -17.84 -12.26 -0.42
N ARG A 35 -16.86 -11.35 -0.50
CA ARG A 35 -16.38 -10.50 0.61
C ARG A 35 -16.48 -9.00 0.30
N GLY A 36 -17.43 -8.62 -0.56
CA GLY A 36 -17.62 -7.25 -1.03
C GLY A 36 -16.34 -6.66 -1.63
N THR A 37 -16.03 -5.41 -1.26
CA THR A 37 -14.87 -4.70 -1.81
C THR A 37 -13.51 -5.16 -1.23
N GLY A 38 -13.52 -5.99 -0.18
CA GLY A 38 -12.30 -6.48 0.45
C GLY A 38 -12.44 -6.73 1.95
N VAL A 39 -11.33 -7.14 2.55
CA VAL A 39 -11.24 -7.51 3.97
C VAL A 39 -9.92 -7.03 4.57
N LEU A 40 -9.96 -6.67 5.85
CA LEU A 40 -8.78 -6.47 6.69
C LEU A 40 -8.56 -7.74 7.52
N VAL A 41 -7.31 -8.14 7.66
CA VAL A 41 -6.94 -9.38 8.33
C VAL A 41 -6.27 -9.04 9.66
N GLY A 42 -6.79 -9.61 10.75
CA GLY A 42 -6.20 -9.50 12.08
C GLY A 42 -4.81 -10.13 12.16
N ALA A 43 -4.03 -9.81 13.19
CA ALA A 43 -2.82 -10.58 13.48
C ALA A 43 -3.19 -11.94 14.10
N GLY A 44 -2.33 -12.94 13.96
CA GLY A 44 -2.53 -14.27 14.55
C GLY A 44 -3.49 -15.18 13.78
N THR A 45 -3.88 -14.81 12.56
CA THR A 45 -4.63 -15.68 11.64
C THR A 45 -3.68 -16.46 10.74
N ASP A 46 -4.16 -17.57 10.16
CA ASP A 46 -3.40 -18.35 9.17
C ASP A 46 -3.24 -17.64 7.81
N VAL A 47 -3.92 -16.50 7.61
CA VAL A 47 -3.79 -15.67 6.40
C VAL A 47 -2.59 -14.73 6.53
N ALA A 48 -1.67 -14.82 5.57
CA ALA A 48 -0.42 -14.04 5.60
C ALA A 48 -0.65 -12.57 5.21
N ALA A 49 -1.51 -12.32 4.21
CA ALA A 49 -1.90 -10.97 3.83
C ALA A 49 -2.51 -10.21 5.01
N LYS A 50 -2.21 -8.91 5.11
CA LYS A 50 -2.88 -8.03 6.08
C LYS A 50 -4.19 -7.44 5.58
N ALA A 51 -4.41 -7.49 4.27
CA ALA A 51 -5.63 -7.00 3.64
C ALA A 51 -5.74 -7.57 2.23
N LEU A 52 -6.98 -7.77 1.78
CA LEU A 52 -7.37 -8.02 0.41
C LEU A 52 -8.31 -6.90 -0.04
N THR A 53 -8.10 -6.37 -1.25
CA THR A 53 -9.04 -5.51 -1.95
C THR A 53 -9.46 -6.18 -3.25
N HIS A 54 -10.76 -6.35 -3.44
CA HIS A 54 -11.33 -6.79 -4.72
C HIS A 54 -11.58 -5.54 -5.56
N ALA A 55 -10.60 -5.16 -6.38
CA ALA A 55 -10.58 -3.86 -7.04
C ALA A 55 -11.71 -3.69 -8.06
N THR A 56 -12.06 -4.75 -8.80
CA THR A 56 -13.22 -4.77 -9.72
C THR A 56 -14.57 -4.81 -8.98
N ALA A 57 -14.61 -5.19 -7.71
CA ALA A 57 -15.80 -5.01 -6.88
C ALA A 57 -15.89 -3.58 -6.32
N LYS A 58 -14.74 -2.98 -5.99
CA LYS A 58 -14.65 -1.64 -5.42
C LYS A 58 -14.89 -0.52 -6.44
N TRP A 59 -14.40 -0.67 -7.66
CA TRP A 59 -14.37 0.39 -8.66
C TRP A 59 -15.12 -0.02 -9.93
N ALA A 60 -16.34 0.50 -10.10
CA ALA A 60 -17.21 0.20 -11.24
C ALA A 60 -16.52 0.45 -12.59
N TRP A 61 -15.80 1.58 -12.74
CA TRP A 61 -15.06 1.90 -13.95
C TRP A 61 -14.01 0.84 -14.31
N LEU A 62 -13.37 0.22 -13.31
CA LEU A 62 -12.37 -0.82 -13.56
C LEU A 62 -13.05 -2.12 -14.03
N ARG A 63 -14.19 -2.46 -13.44
CA ARG A 63 -15.02 -3.57 -13.90
C ARG A 63 -15.46 -3.38 -15.35
N GLU A 64 -15.92 -2.18 -15.70
CA GLU A 64 -16.29 -1.82 -17.07
C GLU A 64 -15.11 -1.96 -18.04
N VAL A 65 -13.94 -1.43 -17.67
CA VAL A 65 -12.71 -1.55 -18.49
C VAL A 65 -12.34 -3.01 -18.73
N VAL A 66 -12.43 -3.84 -17.69
CA VAL A 66 -12.10 -5.26 -17.76
C VAL A 66 -13.11 -6.07 -18.58
N ALA A 67 -14.39 -5.74 -18.47
CA ALA A 67 -15.48 -6.45 -19.13
C ALA A 67 -15.85 -5.88 -20.51
N ARG A 68 -15.15 -4.84 -21.01
CA ARG A 68 -15.52 -4.12 -22.24
C ARG A 68 -15.96 -5.07 -23.35
N PRO A 69 -17.15 -4.85 -23.94
CA PRO A 69 -17.65 -5.72 -24.98
C PRO A 69 -16.86 -5.56 -26.28
N GLN A 70 -16.89 -6.59 -27.13
CA GLN A 70 -16.49 -6.45 -28.53
C GLN A 70 -17.58 -5.72 -29.34
N GLU A 71 -17.33 -5.52 -30.64
CA GLU A 71 -18.30 -4.88 -31.55
C GLU A 71 -19.64 -5.63 -31.62
N ASP A 72 -19.66 -6.92 -31.27
CA ASP A 72 -20.86 -7.77 -31.18
C ASP A 72 -21.67 -7.61 -29.88
N GLY A 73 -21.19 -6.79 -28.93
CA GLY A 73 -21.83 -6.57 -27.64
C GLY A 73 -21.48 -7.59 -26.55
N VAL A 74 -20.62 -8.58 -26.82
CA VAL A 74 -20.24 -9.63 -25.86
C VAL A 74 -19.06 -9.20 -25.00
N ALA A 75 -19.20 -9.28 -23.68
CA ALA A 75 -18.14 -8.94 -22.73
C ALA A 75 -16.87 -9.76 -22.98
N ARG A 76 -15.72 -9.09 -23.12
CA ARG A 76 -14.45 -9.77 -23.45
C ARG A 76 -14.00 -10.74 -22.36
N HIS A 77 -14.22 -10.39 -21.10
CA HIS A 77 -13.77 -11.17 -19.94
C HIS A 77 -14.79 -11.11 -18.78
N PRO A 78 -15.90 -11.87 -18.84
CA PRO A 78 -17.02 -11.74 -17.90
C PRO A 78 -16.65 -12.09 -16.44
N HIS A 79 -15.68 -12.98 -16.23
CA HIS A 79 -15.27 -13.47 -14.91
C HIS A 79 -13.89 -12.95 -14.47
N ARG A 80 -13.50 -11.77 -14.96
CA ARG A 80 -12.16 -11.24 -14.73
C ARG A 80 -12.15 -10.31 -13.54
N HIS A 81 -11.29 -10.64 -12.58
CA HIS A 81 -11.19 -9.90 -11.32
C HIS A 81 -9.78 -9.41 -11.09
N VAL A 82 -9.67 -8.15 -10.66
CA VAL A 82 -8.40 -7.58 -10.21
C VAL A 82 -8.41 -7.61 -8.68
N LEU A 83 -7.51 -8.38 -8.10
CA LEU A 83 -7.36 -8.50 -6.65
C LEU A 83 -6.07 -7.81 -6.22
N ARG A 84 -6.05 -7.28 -5.00
CA ARG A 84 -4.87 -6.62 -4.43
C ARG A 84 -4.67 -7.06 -2.99
N LEU A 85 -3.57 -7.74 -2.73
CA LEU A 85 -3.20 -8.23 -1.41
C LEU A 85 -1.96 -7.51 -0.91
N SER A 86 -1.94 -7.17 0.38
CA SER A 86 -0.81 -6.46 1.00
C SER A 86 -0.11 -7.35 2.02
N TYR A 87 1.22 -7.35 1.97
CA TYR A 87 2.14 -8.13 2.80
C TYR A 87 3.16 -7.23 3.46
N GLY A 88 3.71 -7.62 4.62
CA GLY A 88 4.60 -6.79 5.43
C GLY A 88 3.85 -6.09 6.56
N ARG A 89 3.79 -6.77 7.71
CA ARG A 89 3.30 -6.22 8.98
C ARG A 89 4.46 -5.67 9.80
N GLN A 90 4.21 -4.62 10.55
CA GLN A 90 5.16 -4.14 11.55
C GLN A 90 5.31 -5.21 12.64
N GLY A 91 6.55 -5.49 13.06
CA GLY A 91 6.85 -6.54 14.03
C GLY A 91 6.71 -7.97 13.49
N GLY A 92 6.54 -8.16 12.18
CA GLY A 92 6.67 -9.49 11.57
C GLY A 92 8.10 -10.01 11.71
N GLY A 93 8.24 -11.31 11.99
CA GLY A 93 9.54 -11.99 12.02
C GLY A 93 10.20 -12.05 10.63
N PRO A 94 11.46 -12.52 10.55
CA PRO A 94 12.23 -12.57 9.31
C PRO A 94 11.56 -13.41 8.20
N GLU A 95 10.77 -14.41 8.58
CA GLU A 95 10.02 -15.29 7.67
C GLU A 95 8.69 -14.68 7.19
N ALA A 96 8.29 -13.52 7.72
CA ALA A 96 7.02 -12.91 7.35
C ALA A 96 7.09 -12.35 5.92
N LEU A 97 6.11 -12.74 5.10
CA LEU A 97 6.02 -12.23 3.74
C LEU A 97 5.89 -10.71 3.70
N GLY A 98 6.60 -10.07 2.77
CA GLY A 98 6.63 -8.63 2.66
C GLY A 98 7.63 -8.10 1.63
N HIS A 99 8.28 -7.00 1.97
CA HIS A 99 9.15 -6.26 1.06
C HIS A 99 10.29 -7.12 0.46
N ARG A 100 10.83 -8.06 1.23
CA ARG A 100 12.00 -8.88 0.84
C ARG A 100 11.66 -10.20 0.17
N SER A 101 10.40 -10.66 0.25
CA SER A 101 9.94 -11.92 -0.34
C SER A 101 10.06 -11.92 -1.86
N ALA A 102 10.23 -13.08 -2.47
CA ALA A 102 10.24 -13.21 -3.93
C ALA A 102 8.86 -12.88 -4.53
N ASP A 103 8.81 -12.51 -5.80
CA ASP A 103 7.54 -12.18 -6.47
C ASP A 103 6.65 -13.43 -6.58
N GLU A 104 7.24 -14.56 -6.96
CA GLU A 104 6.57 -15.85 -7.13
C GLU A 104 5.96 -16.35 -5.82
N GLU A 105 6.69 -16.21 -4.72
CA GLU A 105 6.23 -16.56 -3.37
C GLU A 105 5.03 -15.71 -2.94
N LEU A 106 5.10 -14.38 -3.14
CA LEU A 106 3.99 -13.48 -2.84
C LEU A 106 2.76 -13.76 -3.70
N LEU A 107 2.96 -14.16 -4.95
CA LEU A 107 1.86 -14.46 -5.86
C LEU A 107 1.21 -15.80 -5.53
N ALA A 108 1.99 -16.84 -5.25
CA ALA A 108 1.47 -18.12 -4.80
C ALA A 108 0.68 -17.96 -3.50
N GLN A 109 1.23 -17.25 -2.51
CA GLN A 109 0.51 -16.96 -1.27
C GLN A 109 -0.73 -16.10 -1.51
N ALA A 110 -0.71 -15.18 -2.49
CA ALA A 110 -1.87 -14.36 -2.79
C ALA A 110 -3.07 -15.16 -3.28
N LEU A 111 -2.85 -16.27 -3.99
CA LEU A 111 -3.92 -17.18 -4.39
C LEU A 111 -4.47 -17.95 -3.19
N VAL A 112 -3.58 -18.50 -2.35
CA VAL A 112 -3.95 -19.20 -1.11
C VAL A 112 -4.76 -18.29 -0.18
N ASP A 113 -4.23 -17.11 0.14
CA ASP A 113 -4.91 -16.13 1.01
C ASP A 113 -6.25 -15.71 0.42
N THR A 114 -6.33 -15.47 -0.90
CA THR A 114 -7.60 -15.13 -1.55
C THR A 114 -8.61 -16.26 -1.40
N ALA A 115 -8.22 -17.51 -1.66
CA ALA A 115 -9.10 -18.66 -1.55
C ALA A 115 -9.60 -18.85 -0.11
N THR A 116 -8.72 -18.73 0.88
CA THR A 116 -9.09 -18.77 2.31
C THR A 116 -10.06 -17.65 2.68
N LEU A 117 -9.81 -16.43 2.22
CA LEU A 117 -10.63 -15.27 2.58
C LEU A 117 -12.00 -15.28 1.89
N THR A 118 -12.07 -15.71 0.62
CA THR A 118 -13.28 -15.61 -0.22
C THR A 118 -14.09 -16.90 -0.26
N GLY A 119 -13.48 -18.04 0.06
CA GLY A 119 -14.06 -19.37 -0.14
C GLY A 119 -14.05 -19.83 -1.60
N VAL A 120 -13.45 -19.07 -2.52
CA VAL A 120 -13.35 -19.42 -3.94
C VAL A 120 -11.99 -20.04 -4.21
N PRO A 121 -11.92 -21.33 -4.60
CA PRO A 121 -10.68 -21.95 -5.00
C PRO A 121 -10.05 -21.17 -6.16
N LEU A 122 -8.75 -20.92 -6.07
CA LEU A 122 -7.96 -20.30 -7.13
C LEU A 122 -6.66 -21.07 -7.28
N ALA A 123 -6.24 -21.24 -8.52
CA ALA A 123 -5.01 -21.91 -8.86
C ALA A 123 -4.21 -21.08 -9.89
N GLU A 124 -2.99 -21.51 -10.22
CA GLU A 124 -2.10 -20.69 -11.04
C GLU A 124 -2.64 -20.49 -12.46
N GLU A 125 -3.39 -21.46 -12.98
CA GLU A 125 -4.02 -21.37 -14.30
C GLU A 125 -5.08 -20.25 -14.39
N ASP A 126 -5.69 -19.87 -13.27
CA ASP A 126 -6.67 -18.79 -13.23
C ASP A 126 -6.01 -17.42 -13.42
N VAL A 127 -4.71 -17.31 -13.19
CA VAL A 127 -3.96 -16.05 -13.25
C VAL A 127 -3.61 -15.69 -14.68
N VAL A 128 -4.18 -14.59 -15.19
CA VAL A 128 -3.89 -14.10 -16.54
C VAL A 128 -2.89 -12.94 -16.58
N ALA A 129 -2.74 -12.23 -15.47
CA ALA A 129 -1.75 -11.18 -15.31
C ALA A 129 -1.41 -11.02 -13.84
N ARG A 130 -0.20 -10.55 -13.56
CA ARG A 130 0.29 -10.36 -12.20
C ARG A 130 1.27 -9.20 -12.15
N THR A 131 1.27 -8.49 -11.02
CA THR A 131 2.32 -7.52 -10.68
C THR A 131 2.55 -7.53 -9.18
N VAL A 132 3.81 -7.35 -8.78
CA VAL A 132 4.19 -7.07 -7.41
C VAL A 132 4.79 -5.67 -7.35
N THR A 133 4.29 -4.86 -6.42
CA THR A 133 4.85 -3.52 -6.18
C THR A 133 5.36 -3.44 -4.75
N ARG A 134 6.48 -2.75 -4.53
CA ARG A 134 7.20 -2.75 -3.26
C ARG A 134 7.47 -1.33 -2.78
N TRP A 135 7.36 -1.12 -1.47
CA TRP A 135 7.67 0.15 -0.85
C TRP A 135 8.50 -0.07 0.42
N ARG A 136 9.70 0.53 0.47
CA ARG A 136 10.51 0.62 1.68
C ARG A 136 10.17 1.91 2.43
N ARG A 137 10.02 1.83 3.76
CA ARG A 137 9.91 3.01 4.65
C ARG A 137 8.91 4.08 4.20
N SER A 138 7.81 3.68 3.55
CA SER A 138 6.85 4.60 2.92
C SER A 138 5.83 5.21 3.87
N ILE A 139 5.81 4.76 5.13
CA ILE A 139 4.88 5.26 6.14
C ILE A 139 5.72 5.91 7.25
N PRO A 140 5.65 7.24 7.43
CA PRO A 140 6.24 7.93 8.57
C PRO A 140 5.86 7.27 9.90
N PRO A 141 6.72 7.28 10.92
CA PRO A 141 6.36 6.82 12.25
C PRO A 141 5.17 7.66 12.75
N GLN A 142 4.14 6.99 13.27
CA GLN A 142 2.94 7.65 13.77
C GLN A 142 3.04 7.96 15.27
N ALA A 143 3.95 7.29 15.98
CA ALA A 143 4.19 7.45 17.41
C ALA A 143 5.60 6.94 17.78
N GLY A 144 6.00 7.14 19.04
CA GLY A 144 7.23 6.62 19.60
C GLY A 144 8.47 7.49 19.31
N PRO A 145 9.68 6.99 19.66
CA PRO A 145 10.90 7.79 19.65
C PRO A 145 11.24 8.39 18.29
N ASP A 146 11.02 7.65 17.20
CA ASP A 146 11.31 8.14 15.86
C ASP A 146 10.33 9.23 15.41
N ARG A 147 9.08 9.18 15.89
CA ARG A 147 8.13 10.28 15.69
C ARG A 147 8.55 11.52 16.49
N ALA A 148 8.93 11.36 17.77
CA ALA A 148 9.38 12.46 18.61
C ALA A 148 10.61 13.18 18.02
N LYS A 149 11.57 12.43 17.47
CA LYS A 149 12.71 13.00 16.73
C LYS A 149 12.27 13.81 15.51
N ALA A 150 11.30 13.30 14.75
CA ALA A 150 10.77 14.01 13.59
C ALA A 150 10.06 15.31 14.02
N ASP A 151 9.28 15.28 15.10
CA ASP A 151 8.62 16.48 15.64
C ASP A 151 9.65 17.53 16.11
N THR A 152 10.75 17.12 16.78
CA THR A 152 11.85 18.04 17.14
C THR A 152 12.48 18.71 15.91
N LEU A 153 12.70 17.96 14.82
CA LEU A 153 13.23 18.51 13.57
C LEU A 153 12.24 19.50 12.93
N ILE A 154 10.94 19.16 12.96
CA ILE A 154 9.86 20.01 12.43
C ILE A 154 9.79 21.32 13.21
N ASP A 155 9.85 21.26 14.54
CA ASP A 155 9.81 22.45 15.39
C ASP A 155 11.04 23.34 15.16
N TRP A 156 12.24 22.74 15.12
CA TRP A 156 13.47 23.49 14.82
C TRP A 156 13.40 24.21 13.46
N ALA A 157 12.87 23.57 12.43
CA ALA A 157 12.81 24.15 11.10
C ALA A 157 11.90 25.39 11.03
N ARG A 158 10.87 25.48 11.89
CA ARG A 158 10.01 26.68 11.97
C ARG A 158 10.76 27.93 12.40
N ASP A 159 11.87 27.77 13.11
CA ASP A 159 12.71 28.87 13.57
C ASP A 159 13.82 29.24 12.58
N VAL A 160 13.91 28.57 11.42
CA VAL A 160 14.92 28.80 10.38
C VAL A 160 14.32 29.63 9.25
N PRO A 161 14.68 30.92 9.11
CA PRO A 161 14.15 31.75 8.02
C PRO A 161 14.50 31.19 6.64
N GLY A 162 13.49 31.08 5.77
CA GLY A 162 13.65 30.58 4.41
C GLY A 162 13.65 29.05 4.28
N LEU A 163 13.30 28.31 5.33
CA LEU A 163 13.13 26.86 5.29
C LEU A 163 11.70 26.43 5.62
N ASP A 164 11.00 25.90 4.62
CA ASP A 164 9.67 25.30 4.79
C ASP A 164 9.76 23.77 4.77
N LEU A 165 9.10 23.12 5.72
CA LEU A 165 8.93 21.67 5.74
C LEU A 165 7.49 21.30 5.40
N VAL A 166 7.33 20.46 4.38
CA VAL A 166 6.04 19.95 3.94
C VAL A 166 6.08 18.45 3.69
N GLY A 167 4.91 17.85 3.44
CA GLY A 167 4.78 16.44 3.07
C GLY A 167 4.33 15.54 4.21
N SER A 168 4.39 14.23 3.98
CA SER A 168 3.71 13.24 4.83
C SER A 168 4.28 13.08 6.23
N TRP A 169 5.56 13.41 6.41
CA TRP A 169 6.21 13.41 7.72
C TRP A 169 5.77 14.60 8.59
N VAL A 170 5.29 15.68 7.96
CA VAL A 170 4.87 16.91 8.65
C VAL A 170 3.35 16.94 8.86
N HIS A 171 2.59 16.62 7.82
CA HIS A 171 1.14 16.82 7.78
C HIS A 171 0.32 15.54 7.91
N GLY A 172 0.97 14.40 8.19
CA GLY A 172 0.35 13.08 8.25
C GLY A 172 0.31 12.37 6.90
N THR A 173 -0.20 11.15 6.86
CA THR A 173 -0.02 10.24 5.70
C THR A 173 -1.15 10.27 4.68
N GLY A 174 -2.27 10.94 4.99
CA GLY A 174 -3.40 11.10 4.08
C GLY A 174 -3.13 12.15 3.02
N LEU A 175 -3.40 11.83 1.76
CA LEU A 175 -3.16 12.74 0.62
C LEU A 175 -3.83 14.12 0.83
N ALA A 176 -5.10 14.15 1.24
CA ALA A 176 -5.82 15.40 1.49
C ALA A 176 -5.19 16.23 2.63
N ALA A 177 -4.72 15.57 3.69
CA ALA A 177 -4.05 16.25 4.80
C ALA A 177 -2.70 16.84 4.37
N VAL A 178 -1.96 16.12 3.52
CA VAL A 178 -0.70 16.60 2.93
C VAL A 178 -0.93 17.81 2.04
N VAL A 179 -1.86 17.74 1.09
CA VAL A 179 -2.17 18.85 0.17
C VAL A 179 -2.59 20.08 0.97
N ALA A 180 -3.59 19.96 1.84
CA ALA A 180 -4.04 21.07 2.66
C ALA A 180 -2.94 21.60 3.60
N GLY A 181 -2.01 20.74 4.02
CA GLY A 181 -0.84 21.13 4.81
C GLY A 181 0.15 21.97 4.02
N VAL A 182 0.49 21.54 2.80
CA VAL A 182 1.36 22.27 1.87
C VAL A 182 0.77 23.65 1.58
N ASP A 183 -0.52 23.71 1.23
CA ASP A 183 -1.20 24.97 0.91
C ASP A 183 -1.16 25.97 2.07
N ARG A 184 -1.27 25.48 3.32
CA ARG A 184 -1.15 26.33 4.52
C ARG A 184 0.28 26.81 4.76
N THR A 185 1.29 25.97 4.50
CA THR A 185 2.70 26.31 4.74
C THR A 185 3.20 27.32 3.71
N LEU A 186 2.91 27.11 2.42
CA LEU A 186 3.44 27.95 1.35
C LEU A 186 2.54 29.15 1.03
N GLY A 187 1.26 29.10 1.43
CA GLY A 187 0.22 30.01 0.95
C GLY A 187 -0.37 29.50 -0.37
N ALA A 188 -1.69 29.66 -0.55
CA ALA A 188 -2.43 29.12 -1.70
C ALA A 188 -1.98 29.68 -3.07
N ASP A 189 -1.25 30.80 -3.07
CA ASP A 189 -0.75 31.51 -4.27
C ASP A 189 0.77 31.40 -4.46
N ALA A 190 1.45 30.51 -3.72
CA ALA A 190 2.88 30.28 -3.94
C ALA A 190 3.13 29.77 -5.37
N PRO A 191 4.08 30.34 -6.12
CA PRO A 191 4.40 29.85 -7.45
C PRO A 191 4.83 28.39 -7.37
N PRO A 192 4.50 27.54 -8.38
CA PRO A 192 4.91 26.15 -8.36
C PRO A 192 6.43 26.07 -8.23
N ALA A 193 6.90 25.21 -7.33
CA ALA A 193 8.33 24.92 -7.21
C ALA A 193 8.84 24.44 -8.58
N GLY A 194 9.80 25.19 -9.14
CA GLY A 194 10.42 24.91 -10.43
C GLY A 194 11.31 23.68 -10.43
#